data_AF-A0A7J7LXM2-F1
#
_entry.id   AF-A0A7J7LXM2-F1
#
_cell.length_a   1.000
_cell.length_b   1.000
_cell.length_c   1.000
_cell.angle_alpha   90.00
_cell.angle_beta   90.00
_cell.angle_gamma   90.00
#
_symmetry.space_group_name_H-M   'P 1'
#
loop_
_entity.id
_entity.type
_entity.pdbx_description
1 polymer ?
#
loop_
_entity_poly.entity_id
_entity_poly.type
_entity_poly.pdbx_seq_one_letter_code
_entity_poly.pdbx_strand_id
1 'polypeptide(L)'
;MLLMASTCISLSRSLLSRTTTTKYYHHFNPLFSPKQFSKFPTCPLPSLSSLSLSTTPPLMATTAAFEGLSMENNNNPLLLDFDFPPFDVVEAKHVRPGIRAILKQLESDLSQLEKTVEPTWPKLVEPLEKIIDRLQIVWGVVNHLKAVKDSPELRSAIEEVQPEKVEFSLKLGQSKPIYNSFKAIQESSDWSTLSEARKRIVEGQIKEAVLSGVSLEDDKREDFNKIQQELEKLSQKFEENVLDATKKFEKLVTDKKDIEGLPASALGLAAQTAVSKGHENATADDGPWVITLDAPSIMPVLQHAKNRSLREEVYRAYVTRASSEDLDNSPIIEQILKLRLEKAKLLGYNNYAEVSMALKMATVSKAEELLEKLRSASWDAAVQDMEDLKNFSRDQGAAEANDLYHWDISFWSERLRESKYDINEEELRPFFSLPKVMDGLFRLAKMLFEIDVEPADGLAPVWNVDVRFYRIKDNFGNPIAYFYFDPYSRPSEKRGGAWMDEVVARSHLLARDGDSARLPIAHMVCNQSPPVGDKPSLMTFREVETVFHEFGHALQHMLTKQDEGLVAGIRGIEWDAVELPSQFMENWCYQRYYCLTI
;
A
#
# COMPACT_ATOMS: atom_id res chain seq x y z
N MET A 1 -1.93 2.08 6.97
CA MET A 1 -3.26 2.11 7.64
C MET A 1 -3.27 1.47 9.03
N LEU A 2 -2.42 0.47 9.36
CA LEU A 2 -2.42 -0.14 10.71
C LEU A 2 -1.91 0.78 11.85
N LEU A 3 -1.03 1.75 11.57
CA LEU A 3 -0.42 2.63 12.60
C LEU A 3 -1.37 3.69 13.22
N MET A 4 -2.64 3.77 12.78
CA MET A 4 -3.66 4.63 13.41
C MET A 4 -4.79 3.84 14.10
N ALA A 5 -4.70 2.50 14.18
CA ALA A 5 -5.74 1.66 14.78
C ALA A 5 -5.48 1.24 16.24
N SER A 6 -4.31 1.58 16.81
CA SER A 6 -3.88 1.08 18.13
C SER A 6 -4.57 1.72 19.34
N THR A 7 -5.51 2.65 19.15
CA THR A 7 -6.29 3.30 20.22
C THR A 7 -7.79 3.27 19.92
N CYS A 8 -8.39 2.08 19.85
CA CYS A 8 -9.82 1.83 20.15
C CYS A 8 -10.17 0.33 20.20
N ILE A 9 -9.87 -0.36 21.32
CA ILE A 9 -10.51 -1.66 21.64
C ILE A 9 -10.89 -1.69 23.12
N SER A 10 -12.18 -1.65 23.42
CA SER A 10 -12.71 -2.16 24.70
C SER A 10 -14.01 -2.93 24.47
N LEU A 11 -14.19 -4.00 25.24
CA LEU A 11 -15.23 -5.02 25.04
C LEU A 11 -16.48 -4.71 25.85
N SER A 12 -17.65 -4.76 25.21
CA SER A 12 -18.93 -4.91 25.90
C SER A 12 -19.31 -6.40 26.02
N ARG A 13 -19.05 -7.00 27.20
CA ARG A 13 -19.69 -8.27 27.61
C ARG A 13 -20.45 -8.06 28.91
N SER A 14 -21.78 -8.08 28.84
CA SER A 14 -22.63 -8.14 30.02
C SER A 14 -22.65 -9.57 30.60
N LEU A 15 -22.29 -9.69 31.86
CA LEU A 15 -22.44 -10.92 32.64
C LEU A 15 -23.88 -11.01 33.17
N LEU A 16 -24.58 -12.09 32.84
CA LEU A 16 -25.70 -12.57 33.64
C LEU A 16 -25.46 -14.04 34.01
N SER A 17 -24.95 -14.22 35.23
CA SER A 17 -24.80 -15.52 35.88
C SER A 17 -26.10 -15.89 36.60
N ARG A 18 -26.59 -17.13 36.40
CA ARG A 18 -26.95 -18.02 37.52
C ARG A 18 -27.24 -19.48 37.11
N THR A 19 -26.26 -20.33 37.42
CA THR A 19 -26.38 -21.58 38.20
C THR A 19 -27.23 -22.79 37.73
N THR A 20 -26.55 -23.95 37.84
CA THR A 20 -26.98 -25.25 38.42
C THR A 20 -27.55 -26.42 37.57
N THR A 21 -26.71 -27.47 37.52
CA THR A 21 -26.99 -28.93 37.72
C THR A 21 -27.55 -29.86 36.61
N THR A 22 -26.66 -30.78 36.19
CA THR A 22 -26.80 -32.26 36.28
C THR A 22 -27.50 -33.08 35.16
N LYS A 23 -26.69 -33.92 34.48
CA LYS A 23 -26.91 -35.27 33.88
C LYS A 23 -28.29 -35.65 33.29
N TYR A 24 -28.32 -36.23 32.07
CA TYR A 24 -28.37 -37.70 31.82
C TYR A 24 -28.34 -38.08 30.31
N TYR A 25 -28.18 -39.38 30.03
CA TYR A 25 -28.02 -40.04 28.71
C TYR A 25 -29.35 -40.22 27.91
N HIS A 26 -29.33 -40.22 26.57
CA HIS A 26 -29.32 -41.45 25.71
C HIS A 26 -29.65 -41.21 24.20
N HIS A 27 -29.11 -42.14 23.38
CA HIS A 27 -29.39 -42.54 21.98
C HIS A 27 -30.62 -42.01 21.20
N PHE A 28 -30.46 -41.83 19.88
CA PHE A 28 -30.83 -42.84 18.87
C PHE A 28 -30.11 -42.61 17.52
N ASN A 29 -30.01 -43.67 16.69
CA ASN A 29 -29.38 -43.69 15.36
C ASN A 29 -30.27 -44.55 14.39
N PRO A 30 -29.93 -44.81 13.11
CA PRO A 30 -30.76 -44.46 11.94
C PRO A 30 -31.48 -45.68 11.29
N LEU A 31 -32.04 -45.54 10.06
CA LEU A 31 -31.72 -46.40 8.87
C LEU A 31 -32.68 -46.31 7.64
N PHE A 32 -32.06 -46.45 6.44
CA PHE A 32 -32.50 -47.07 5.16
C PHE A 32 -33.43 -46.41 4.10
N SER A 33 -33.23 -46.91 2.85
CA SER A 33 -33.67 -46.51 1.49
C SER A 33 -34.47 -47.69 0.85
N PRO A 34 -34.63 -47.98 -0.49
CA PRO A 34 -34.39 -47.25 -1.78
C PRO A 34 -35.44 -47.46 -2.93
N LYS A 35 -35.32 -46.76 -4.09
CA LYS A 35 -35.17 -47.33 -5.49
C LYS A 35 -35.62 -46.46 -6.71
N GLN A 36 -34.75 -46.52 -7.73
CA GLN A 36 -34.76 -46.23 -9.20
C GLN A 36 -36.06 -46.21 -10.05
N PHE A 37 -36.08 -45.43 -11.16
CA PHE A 37 -36.01 -45.91 -12.58
C PHE A 37 -35.74 -44.75 -13.59
N SER A 38 -35.66 -45.03 -14.92
CA SER A 38 -34.96 -44.20 -15.94
C SER A 38 -35.68 -44.06 -17.31
N LYS A 39 -35.34 -43.01 -18.11
CA LYS A 39 -35.03 -43.01 -19.60
C LYS A 39 -35.24 -41.66 -20.34
N PHE A 40 -34.41 -41.44 -21.37
CA PHE A 40 -34.43 -40.42 -22.47
C PHE A 40 -35.30 -40.92 -23.67
N PRO A 41 -35.70 -40.13 -24.75
CA PRO A 41 -34.77 -39.48 -25.70
C PRO A 41 -35.20 -38.31 -26.68
N THR A 42 -34.19 -37.67 -27.30
CA THR A 42 -34.06 -37.14 -28.71
C THR A 42 -34.92 -36.00 -29.31
N CYS A 43 -34.31 -35.33 -30.32
CA CYS A 43 -34.71 -34.13 -31.07
C CYS A 43 -34.91 -34.42 -32.59
N PRO A 44 -35.56 -33.53 -33.38
CA PRO A 44 -35.25 -33.40 -34.82
C PRO A 44 -35.16 -31.95 -35.38
N LEU A 45 -34.43 -31.80 -36.51
CA LEU A 45 -34.32 -30.62 -37.39
C LEU A 45 -35.44 -30.55 -38.46
N PRO A 46 -35.59 -29.42 -39.19
CA PRO A 46 -35.32 -29.42 -40.65
C PRO A 46 -34.74 -28.10 -41.24
N SER A 47 -34.74 -27.95 -42.58
CA SER A 47 -33.74 -27.18 -43.38
C SER A 47 -34.24 -26.16 -44.43
N LEU A 48 -33.44 -25.09 -44.64
CA LEU A 48 -33.13 -24.29 -45.87
C LEU A 48 -34.15 -24.03 -47.02
N SER A 49 -34.47 -22.73 -47.29
CA SER A 49 -34.61 -22.04 -48.62
C SER A 49 -35.33 -20.66 -48.51
N SER A 50 -35.31 -19.70 -49.47
CA SER A 50 -34.24 -19.17 -50.37
C SER A 50 -34.64 -17.80 -51.03
N LEU A 51 -33.63 -17.03 -51.52
CA LEU A 51 -33.63 -15.99 -52.59
C LEU A 51 -34.58 -14.73 -52.60
N SER A 52 -34.00 -13.52 -52.57
CA SER A 52 -33.89 -12.57 -53.75
C SER A 52 -33.21 -11.22 -53.38
N LEU A 53 -32.84 -10.41 -54.39
CA LEU A 53 -31.82 -9.33 -54.30
C LEU A 53 -32.39 -7.89 -54.24
N SER A 54 -31.60 -6.93 -53.70
CA SER A 54 -31.28 -5.67 -54.43
C SER A 54 -29.98 -4.99 -53.95
N THR A 55 -29.39 -4.17 -54.82
CA THR A 55 -28.00 -3.65 -54.81
C THR A 55 -27.82 -2.24 -54.23
N THR A 56 -26.67 -1.94 -53.58
CA THR A 56 -25.67 -0.91 -53.96
C THR A 56 -24.53 -0.76 -52.90
N PRO A 57 -23.27 -0.41 -53.28
CA PRO A 57 -22.13 -0.31 -52.34
C PRO A 57 -21.70 1.15 -52.03
N PRO A 58 -20.85 1.36 -51.01
CA PRO A 58 -19.67 2.21 -51.25
C PRO A 58 -18.36 1.79 -50.56
N LEU A 59 -17.27 2.02 -51.32
CA LEU A 59 -15.88 2.38 -50.99
C LEU A 59 -15.07 1.69 -49.86
N MET A 60 -13.82 1.35 -50.24
CA MET A 60 -12.72 0.98 -49.35
C MET A 60 -12.30 2.15 -48.44
N ALA A 61 -12.15 1.87 -47.14
CA ALA A 61 -11.50 2.75 -46.17
C ALA A 61 -10.89 1.93 -45.01
N THR A 62 -10.05 0.94 -45.32
CA THR A 62 -9.56 -0.06 -44.33
C THR A 62 -8.03 -0.25 -44.28
N THR A 63 -7.24 0.60 -44.96
CA THR A 63 -5.77 0.58 -44.86
C THR A 63 -5.19 1.67 -43.94
N ALA A 64 -5.77 2.87 -43.92
CA ALA A 64 -5.24 3.98 -43.11
C ALA A 64 -5.38 3.78 -41.58
N ALA A 65 -6.42 3.07 -41.13
CA ALA A 65 -6.65 2.84 -39.69
C ALA A 65 -5.63 1.86 -39.06
N PHE A 66 -5.05 0.96 -39.86
CA PHE A 66 -4.10 -0.05 -39.36
C PHE A 66 -2.69 0.52 -39.20
N GLU A 67 -2.29 1.45 -40.07
CA GLU A 67 -1.01 2.17 -39.93
C GLU A 67 -1.03 3.16 -38.76
N GLY A 68 -2.13 3.90 -38.54
CA GLY A 68 -2.29 4.81 -37.40
C GLY A 68 -2.09 4.14 -36.04
N LEU A 69 -2.74 3.00 -35.81
CA LEU A 69 -2.60 2.21 -34.57
C LEU A 69 -1.18 1.60 -34.37
N SER A 70 -0.41 1.45 -35.45
CA SER A 70 0.98 0.98 -35.35
C SER A 70 1.96 2.09 -34.96
N MET A 71 1.71 3.32 -35.41
CA MET A 71 2.53 4.50 -35.10
C MET A 71 2.29 5.03 -33.68
N GLU A 72 1.06 5.01 -33.17
CA GLU A 72 0.77 5.43 -31.78
C GLU A 72 1.39 4.50 -30.73
N ASN A 73 1.56 3.21 -31.03
CA ASN A 73 2.21 2.28 -30.10
C ASN A 73 3.72 2.52 -29.97
N ASN A 74 4.44 2.79 -31.06
CA ASN A 74 5.91 2.90 -31.02
C ASN A 74 6.46 4.08 -30.19
N ASN A 75 5.64 5.08 -29.87
CA ASN A 75 6.03 6.26 -29.08
C ASN A 75 5.40 6.27 -27.67
N ASN A 76 4.76 5.20 -27.22
CA ASN A 76 4.16 5.16 -25.88
C ASN A 76 5.27 5.12 -24.80
N PRO A 77 5.28 6.06 -23.82
CA PRO A 77 6.36 6.16 -22.83
C PRO A 77 6.54 4.91 -21.95
N LEU A 78 5.50 4.10 -21.78
CA LEU A 78 5.57 2.83 -21.04
C LEU A 78 6.35 1.73 -21.78
N LEU A 79 6.48 1.86 -23.11
CA LEU A 79 7.16 0.88 -23.98
C LEU A 79 8.64 1.18 -24.20
N LEU A 80 9.09 2.39 -23.88
CA LEU A 80 10.48 2.81 -24.05
C LEU A 80 11.39 2.17 -22.98
N ASP A 81 12.69 2.13 -23.25
CA ASP A 81 13.70 1.86 -22.23
C ASP A 81 14.14 3.19 -21.61
N PHE A 82 14.12 3.26 -20.27
CA PHE A 82 14.39 4.46 -19.49
C PHE A 82 15.23 4.14 -18.26
N ASP A 83 16.14 5.03 -17.85
CA ASP A 83 16.91 4.88 -16.59
C ASP A 83 16.05 5.24 -15.38
N PHE A 84 15.29 6.32 -15.52
CA PHE A 84 14.31 6.81 -14.55
C PHE A 84 12.93 6.80 -15.20
N PRO A 85 11.86 6.36 -14.50
CA PRO A 85 10.56 6.27 -15.16
C PRO A 85 10.01 7.63 -15.63
N PRO A 86 9.28 7.66 -16.77
CA PRO A 86 8.80 8.88 -17.41
C PRO A 86 7.53 9.44 -16.72
N PHE A 87 7.61 9.74 -15.42
CA PHE A 87 6.49 10.18 -14.58
C PHE A 87 5.87 11.54 -14.96
N ASP A 88 6.59 12.34 -15.76
CA ASP A 88 6.16 13.65 -16.26
C ASP A 88 5.26 13.55 -17.51
N VAL A 89 5.44 12.51 -18.35
CA VAL A 89 4.71 12.30 -19.61
C VAL A 89 3.76 11.12 -19.62
N VAL A 90 3.77 10.24 -18.60
CA VAL A 90 2.76 9.18 -18.47
C VAL A 90 1.41 9.76 -18.07
N GLU A 91 0.37 9.36 -18.80
CA GLU A 91 -1.01 9.82 -18.66
C GLU A 91 -1.96 8.63 -18.81
N ALA A 92 -3.21 8.76 -18.36
CA ALA A 92 -4.24 7.72 -18.47
C ALA A 92 -4.42 7.16 -19.90
N LYS A 93 -4.23 8.00 -20.94
CA LYS A 93 -4.30 7.59 -22.36
C LYS A 93 -3.19 6.59 -22.76
N HIS A 94 -2.04 6.61 -22.07
CA HIS A 94 -0.91 5.73 -22.35
C HIS A 94 -1.09 4.33 -21.73
N VAL A 95 -1.86 4.21 -20.64
CA VAL A 95 -2.02 2.97 -19.86
C VAL A 95 -2.61 1.84 -20.71
N ARG A 96 -3.78 2.05 -21.33
CA ARG A 96 -4.47 1.03 -22.14
C ARG A 96 -3.59 0.42 -23.26
N PRO A 97 -3.05 1.21 -24.20
CA PRO A 97 -2.19 0.67 -25.26
C PRO A 97 -0.87 0.13 -24.72
N GLY A 98 -0.24 0.80 -23.75
CA GLY A 98 1.07 0.43 -23.23
C GLY A 98 1.06 -0.89 -22.47
N ILE A 99 0.13 -1.06 -21.53
CA ILE A 99 -0.01 -2.31 -20.77
C ILE A 99 -0.36 -3.48 -21.71
N ARG A 100 -1.31 -3.30 -22.65
CA ARG A 100 -1.68 -4.36 -23.61
C ARG A 100 -0.52 -4.77 -24.52
N ALA A 101 0.29 -3.82 -24.98
CA ALA A 101 1.47 -4.11 -25.79
C ALA A 101 2.55 -4.84 -24.99
N ILE A 102 2.80 -4.46 -23.72
CA ILE A 102 3.72 -5.17 -22.83
C ILE A 102 3.25 -6.58 -22.54
N LEU A 103 1.99 -6.78 -22.14
CA LEU A 103 1.46 -8.11 -21.83
C LEU A 103 1.61 -9.04 -23.04
N LYS A 104 1.30 -8.55 -24.26
CA LYS A 104 1.53 -9.30 -25.50
C LYS A 104 2.99 -9.68 -25.74
N GLN A 105 3.94 -8.78 -25.45
CA GLN A 105 5.38 -9.08 -25.55
C GLN A 105 5.80 -10.11 -24.51
N LEU A 106 5.44 -9.91 -23.24
CA LEU A 106 5.76 -10.81 -22.14
C LEU A 106 5.12 -12.19 -22.27
N GLU A 107 3.95 -12.30 -22.93
CA GLU A 107 3.38 -13.60 -23.30
C GLU A 107 4.24 -14.36 -24.33
N SER A 108 4.81 -13.65 -25.30
CA SER A 108 5.75 -14.23 -26.26
C SER A 108 7.03 -14.67 -25.56
N ASP A 109 7.56 -13.85 -24.66
CA ASP A 109 8.78 -14.13 -23.90
C ASP A 109 8.60 -15.31 -22.94
N LEU A 110 7.48 -15.37 -22.21
CA LEU A 110 7.09 -16.52 -21.39
C LEU A 110 6.95 -17.79 -22.24
N SER A 111 6.26 -17.70 -23.38
CA SER A 111 6.10 -18.83 -24.30
C SER A 111 7.43 -19.31 -24.91
N GLN A 112 8.43 -18.43 -25.00
CA GLN A 112 9.76 -18.77 -25.47
C GLN A 112 10.62 -19.37 -24.35
N LEU A 113 10.50 -18.83 -23.12
CA LEU A 113 11.10 -19.39 -21.92
C LEU A 113 10.62 -20.83 -21.70
N GLU A 114 9.31 -21.08 -21.64
CA GLU A 114 8.75 -22.43 -21.43
C GLU A 114 9.22 -23.47 -22.45
N LYS A 115 9.50 -23.07 -23.71
CA LYS A 115 10.03 -23.95 -24.76
C LYS A 115 11.52 -24.25 -24.65
N THR A 116 12.28 -23.39 -23.96
CA THR A 116 13.74 -23.44 -23.90
C THR A 116 14.30 -23.52 -22.47
N VAL A 117 13.41 -23.79 -21.51
CA VAL A 117 13.74 -23.83 -20.09
C VAL A 117 14.60 -25.05 -19.76
N GLU A 118 15.69 -24.79 -19.06
CA GLU A 118 16.60 -25.78 -18.48
C GLU A 118 16.86 -25.38 -17.02
N PRO A 119 17.19 -26.32 -16.10
CA PRO A 119 17.45 -26.02 -14.70
C PRO A 119 18.83 -25.33 -14.49
N THR A 120 19.04 -24.19 -15.15
CA THR A 120 20.27 -23.37 -15.07
C THR A 120 19.91 -21.88 -15.03
N TRP A 121 20.77 -21.05 -14.44
CA TRP A 121 20.52 -19.59 -14.33
C TRP A 121 20.20 -18.92 -15.68
N PRO A 122 20.99 -19.14 -16.77
CA PRO A 122 20.76 -18.48 -18.06
C PRO A 122 19.54 -18.97 -18.85
N LYS A 123 18.94 -20.09 -18.45
CA LYS A 123 17.79 -20.71 -19.13
C LYS A 123 16.50 -20.71 -18.32
N LEU A 124 16.57 -20.34 -17.05
CA LEU A 124 15.42 -20.25 -16.16
C LEU A 124 15.33 -18.87 -15.50
N VAL A 125 16.32 -18.51 -14.69
CA VAL A 125 16.21 -17.35 -13.79
C VAL A 125 16.43 -16.04 -14.51
N GLU A 126 17.44 -15.95 -15.36
CA GLU A 126 17.72 -14.72 -16.13
C GLU A 126 16.56 -14.32 -17.08
N PRO A 127 16.01 -15.22 -17.92
CA PRO A 127 14.85 -14.86 -18.74
C PRO A 127 13.58 -14.58 -17.89
N LEU A 128 13.42 -15.26 -16.74
CA LEU A 128 12.30 -14.99 -15.83
C LEU A 128 12.41 -13.62 -15.15
N GLU A 129 13.59 -13.24 -14.67
CA GLU A 129 13.83 -11.94 -14.04
C GLU A 129 13.52 -10.81 -15.03
N LYS A 130 13.91 -10.93 -16.30
CA LYS A 130 13.58 -9.94 -17.35
C LYS A 130 12.07 -9.78 -17.56
N ILE A 131 11.31 -10.88 -17.53
CA ILE A 131 9.84 -10.85 -17.65
C ILE A 131 9.20 -10.19 -16.43
N ILE A 132 9.62 -10.60 -15.23
CA ILE A 132 9.10 -10.09 -13.95
C ILE A 132 9.42 -8.60 -13.80
N ASP A 133 10.67 -8.20 -14.01
CA ASP A 133 11.14 -6.83 -13.84
C ASP A 133 10.42 -5.86 -14.80
N ARG A 134 10.28 -6.22 -16.10
CA ARG A 134 9.58 -5.35 -17.05
C ARG A 134 8.11 -5.15 -16.67
N LEU A 135 7.44 -6.20 -16.18
CA LEU A 135 6.07 -6.06 -15.69
C LEU A 135 6.00 -5.21 -14.42
N GLN A 136 6.88 -5.48 -13.45
CA GLN A 136 6.91 -4.78 -12.17
C GLN A 136 7.18 -3.29 -12.33
N ILE A 137 8.18 -2.89 -13.12
CA ILE A 137 8.52 -1.48 -13.32
C ILE A 137 7.35 -0.75 -13.98
N VAL A 138 6.81 -1.26 -15.09
CA VAL A 138 5.78 -0.53 -15.83
C VAL A 138 4.44 -0.51 -15.09
N TRP A 139 4.05 -1.62 -14.46
CA TRP A 139 2.87 -1.63 -13.60
C TRP A 139 3.07 -0.74 -12.36
N GLY A 140 4.28 -0.72 -11.80
CA GLY A 140 4.70 0.14 -10.70
C GLY A 140 4.53 1.62 -11.03
N VAL A 141 4.95 2.08 -12.22
CA VAL A 141 4.72 3.46 -12.68
C VAL A 141 3.23 3.83 -12.67
N VAL A 142 2.38 2.95 -13.21
CA VAL A 142 0.93 3.18 -13.30
C VAL A 142 0.27 3.17 -11.92
N ASN A 143 0.63 2.22 -11.06
CA ASN A 143 0.12 2.13 -9.70
C ASN A 143 0.64 3.25 -8.79
N HIS A 144 1.89 3.68 -8.96
CA HIS A 144 2.45 4.81 -8.24
C HIS A 144 1.67 6.09 -8.58
N LEU A 145 1.47 6.36 -9.86
CA LEU A 145 0.63 7.49 -10.31
C LEU A 145 -0.81 7.38 -9.79
N LYS A 146 -1.42 6.19 -9.72
CA LYS A 146 -2.72 6.00 -9.04
C LYS A 146 -2.67 6.36 -7.55
N ALA A 147 -1.55 6.12 -6.87
CA ALA A 147 -1.41 6.40 -5.43
C ALA A 147 -1.11 7.87 -5.09
N VAL A 148 -0.51 8.63 -6.02
CA VAL A 148 -0.06 10.03 -5.76
C VAL A 148 -0.69 11.10 -6.66
N LYS A 149 -1.34 10.70 -7.76
CA LYS A 149 -1.90 11.57 -8.81
C LYS A 149 -3.16 10.94 -9.43
N ASP A 150 -4.03 10.44 -8.55
CA ASP A 150 -5.31 9.79 -8.84
C ASP A 150 -6.24 10.67 -9.70
N SER A 151 -6.77 10.10 -10.79
CA SER A 151 -7.81 10.75 -11.63
C SER A 151 -8.86 9.73 -12.10
N PRO A 152 -10.10 10.17 -12.42
CA PRO A 152 -11.14 9.29 -12.95
C PRO A 152 -10.72 8.55 -14.23
N GLU A 153 -9.98 9.22 -15.10
CA GLU A 153 -9.46 8.65 -16.36
C GLU A 153 -8.42 7.57 -16.08
N LEU A 154 -7.54 7.80 -15.09
CA LEU A 154 -6.51 6.85 -14.69
C LEU A 154 -7.13 5.61 -14.02
N ARG A 155 -8.10 5.78 -13.11
CA ARG A 155 -8.85 4.67 -12.52
C ARG A 155 -9.53 3.82 -13.59
N SER A 156 -10.25 4.46 -14.52
CA SER A 156 -10.91 3.78 -15.64
C SER A 156 -9.92 3.03 -16.54
N ALA A 157 -8.75 3.61 -16.80
CA ALA A 157 -7.72 2.97 -17.61
C ALA A 157 -7.11 1.73 -16.92
N ILE A 158 -6.93 1.80 -15.60
CA ILE A 158 -6.41 0.70 -14.77
C ILE A 158 -7.47 -0.42 -14.64
N GLU A 159 -8.72 -0.08 -14.32
CA GLU A 159 -9.82 -1.05 -14.18
C GLU A 159 -9.99 -1.90 -15.45
N GLU A 160 -9.81 -1.31 -16.64
CA GLU A 160 -9.95 -2.02 -17.92
C GLU A 160 -8.84 -3.02 -18.21
N VAL A 161 -7.58 -2.73 -17.83
CA VAL A 161 -6.42 -3.61 -18.13
C VAL A 161 -5.95 -4.46 -16.95
N GLN A 162 -6.39 -4.16 -15.73
CA GLN A 162 -6.05 -4.94 -14.54
C GLN A 162 -6.42 -6.43 -14.69
N PRO A 163 -7.58 -6.82 -15.25
CA PRO A 163 -7.89 -8.24 -15.47
C PRO A 163 -6.87 -8.94 -16.37
N GLU A 164 -6.44 -8.28 -17.45
CA GLU A 164 -5.43 -8.80 -18.38
C GLU A 164 -4.06 -8.96 -17.68
N LYS A 165 -3.67 -7.98 -16.85
CA LYS A 165 -2.44 -8.04 -16.04
C LYS A 165 -2.47 -9.15 -15.01
N VAL A 166 -3.61 -9.36 -14.35
CA VAL A 166 -3.80 -10.42 -13.35
C VAL A 166 -3.81 -11.80 -14.00
N GLU A 167 -4.45 -11.95 -15.17
CA GLU A 167 -4.42 -13.18 -15.96
C GLU A 167 -2.99 -13.56 -16.35
N PHE A 168 -2.20 -12.61 -16.87
CA PHE A 168 -0.78 -12.85 -17.16
C PHE A 168 0.02 -13.21 -15.91
N SER A 169 -0.21 -12.52 -14.79
CA SER A 169 0.46 -12.81 -13.51
C SER A 169 0.18 -14.24 -13.03
N LEU A 170 -1.07 -14.70 -13.17
CA LEU A 170 -1.48 -16.07 -12.84
C LEU A 170 -0.86 -17.09 -13.80
N LYS A 171 -0.86 -16.82 -15.10
CA LYS A 171 -0.23 -17.66 -16.14
C LYS A 171 1.27 -17.85 -15.89
N LEU A 172 1.98 -16.79 -15.51
CA LEU A 172 3.38 -16.83 -15.13
C LEU A 172 3.61 -17.67 -13.86
N GLY A 173 2.87 -17.37 -12.77
CA GLY A 173 3.00 -18.08 -11.49
C GLY A 173 2.55 -19.55 -11.53
N GLN A 174 1.71 -19.93 -12.49
CA GLN A 174 1.23 -21.30 -12.71
C GLN A 174 1.99 -22.05 -13.82
N SER A 175 3.11 -21.52 -14.31
CA SER A 175 3.94 -22.18 -15.32
C SER A 175 4.56 -23.47 -14.78
N LYS A 176 3.98 -24.62 -15.14
CA LYS A 176 4.49 -25.96 -14.79
C LYS A 176 5.92 -26.21 -15.31
N PRO A 177 6.33 -25.77 -16.53
CA PRO A 177 7.72 -25.87 -16.96
C PRO A 177 8.69 -25.15 -16.02
N ILE A 178 8.44 -23.87 -15.71
CA ILE A 178 9.28 -23.05 -14.82
C ILE A 178 9.35 -23.66 -13.41
N TYR A 179 8.20 -24.02 -12.84
CA TYR A 179 8.11 -24.66 -11.52
C TYR A 179 8.90 -25.99 -11.44
N ASN A 180 8.77 -26.85 -12.45
CA ASN A 180 9.52 -28.11 -12.49
C ASN A 180 11.02 -27.89 -12.65
N SER A 181 11.45 -26.87 -13.41
CA SER A 181 12.87 -26.52 -13.52
C SER A 181 13.45 -25.99 -12.20
N PHE A 182 12.71 -25.20 -11.42
CA PHE A 182 13.14 -24.81 -10.07
C PHE A 182 13.28 -26.00 -9.12
N LYS A 183 12.32 -26.93 -9.11
CA LYS A 183 12.45 -28.18 -8.34
C LYS A 183 13.67 -29.00 -8.78
N ALA A 184 13.93 -29.11 -10.08
CA ALA A 184 15.10 -29.83 -10.58
C ALA A 184 16.44 -29.19 -10.13
N ILE A 185 16.49 -27.87 -9.93
CA ILE A 185 17.64 -27.20 -9.28
C ILE A 185 17.73 -27.60 -7.81
N GLN A 186 16.61 -27.60 -7.07
CA GLN A 186 16.55 -27.99 -5.66
C GLN A 186 16.90 -29.47 -5.40
N GLU A 187 16.52 -30.35 -6.32
CA GLU A 187 16.75 -31.80 -6.29
C GLU A 187 18.14 -32.19 -6.85
N SER A 188 18.92 -31.25 -7.37
CA SER A 188 20.24 -31.50 -7.99
C SER A 188 21.32 -31.85 -6.95
N SER A 189 22.34 -32.61 -7.38
CA SER A 189 23.55 -32.86 -6.58
C SER A 189 24.25 -31.57 -6.14
N ASP A 190 24.13 -30.54 -6.97
CA ASP A 190 24.87 -29.29 -6.86
C ASP A 190 24.11 -28.26 -6.01
N TRP A 191 22.90 -28.60 -5.53
CA TRP A 191 22.12 -27.76 -4.62
C TRP A 191 22.95 -27.24 -3.45
N SER A 192 23.79 -28.11 -2.86
CA SER A 192 24.65 -27.74 -1.73
C SER A 192 25.65 -26.62 -2.08
N THR A 193 26.10 -26.51 -3.34
CA THR A 193 27.13 -25.56 -3.80
C THR A 193 26.57 -24.20 -4.24
N LEU A 194 25.26 -24.08 -4.48
CA LEU A 194 24.60 -22.80 -4.77
C LEU A 194 24.80 -21.80 -3.61
N SER A 195 24.94 -20.52 -3.95
CA SER A 195 24.95 -19.45 -2.94
C SER A 195 23.61 -19.36 -2.21
N GLU A 196 23.63 -18.82 -1.00
CA GLU A 196 22.44 -18.69 -0.16
C GLU A 196 21.34 -17.85 -0.83
N ALA A 197 21.70 -16.75 -1.49
CA ALA A 197 20.78 -15.93 -2.28
C ALA A 197 20.08 -16.74 -3.39
N ARG A 198 20.82 -17.58 -4.13
CA ARG A 198 20.25 -18.44 -5.17
C ARG A 198 19.36 -19.53 -4.60
N LYS A 199 19.72 -20.12 -3.46
CA LYS A 199 18.86 -21.07 -2.74
C LYS A 199 17.54 -20.42 -2.32
N ARG A 200 17.59 -19.20 -1.76
CA ARG A 200 16.42 -18.42 -1.38
C ARG A 200 15.51 -18.08 -2.56
N ILE A 201 16.07 -17.73 -3.73
CA ILE A 201 15.29 -17.59 -4.98
C ILE A 201 14.56 -18.89 -5.30
N VAL A 202 15.27 -20.02 -5.39
CA VAL A 202 14.68 -21.31 -5.77
C VAL A 202 13.58 -21.73 -4.80
N GLU A 203 13.81 -21.61 -3.49
CA GLU A 203 12.81 -21.89 -2.45
C GLU A 203 11.61 -20.95 -2.50
N GLY A 204 11.84 -19.65 -2.73
CA GLY A 204 10.80 -18.64 -2.87
C GLY A 204 9.90 -18.93 -4.06
N GLN A 205 10.48 -19.09 -5.26
CA GLN A 205 9.74 -19.39 -6.49
C GLN A 205 8.92 -20.69 -6.39
N ILE A 206 9.43 -21.72 -5.70
CA ILE A 206 8.69 -22.97 -5.46
C ILE A 206 7.48 -22.72 -4.54
N LYS A 207 7.67 -22.00 -3.43
CA LYS A 207 6.57 -21.66 -2.49
C LYS A 207 5.52 -20.77 -3.15
N GLU A 208 5.94 -19.74 -3.86
CA GLU A 208 5.05 -18.79 -4.54
C GLU A 208 4.26 -19.44 -5.68
N ALA A 209 4.84 -20.37 -6.44
CA ALA A 209 4.11 -21.13 -7.45
C ALA A 209 3.02 -22.02 -6.82
N VAL A 210 3.31 -22.66 -5.68
CA VAL A 210 2.31 -23.44 -4.91
C VAL A 210 1.19 -22.54 -4.39
N LEU A 211 1.53 -21.37 -3.82
CA LEU A 211 0.55 -20.38 -3.34
C LEU A 211 -0.22 -19.66 -4.47
N SER A 212 0.31 -19.70 -5.69
CA SER A 212 -0.33 -19.31 -6.95
C SER A 212 -1.17 -20.43 -7.58
N GLY A 213 -1.24 -21.61 -6.96
CA GLY A 213 -2.09 -22.71 -7.40
C GLY A 213 -1.51 -23.60 -8.52
N VAL A 214 -0.19 -23.61 -8.76
CA VAL A 214 0.46 -24.44 -9.81
C VAL A 214 0.16 -25.95 -9.68
N SER A 215 -0.13 -26.40 -8.47
CA SER A 215 -0.44 -27.79 -8.11
C SER A 215 -1.92 -28.15 -8.20
N LEU A 216 -2.79 -27.20 -8.54
CA LEU A 216 -4.23 -27.44 -8.69
C LEU A 216 -4.54 -28.14 -10.03
N GLU A 217 -5.54 -29.02 -9.99
CA GLU A 217 -6.20 -29.56 -11.18
C GLU A 217 -6.97 -28.46 -11.92
N ASP A 218 -7.22 -28.65 -13.21
CA ASP A 218 -7.70 -27.59 -14.11
C ASP A 218 -9.04 -26.96 -13.68
N ASP A 219 -9.95 -27.73 -13.11
CA ASP A 219 -11.24 -27.26 -12.57
C ASP A 219 -11.04 -26.31 -11.37
N LYS A 220 -10.25 -26.74 -10.38
CA LYS A 220 -9.92 -25.95 -9.19
C LYS A 220 -9.05 -24.73 -9.52
N ARG A 221 -8.24 -24.82 -10.57
CA ARG A 221 -7.38 -23.74 -11.06
C ARG A 221 -8.20 -22.64 -11.72
N GLU A 222 -9.27 -22.98 -12.45
CA GLU A 222 -10.22 -21.99 -12.99
C GLU A 222 -10.90 -21.20 -11.86
N ASP A 223 -11.38 -21.89 -10.82
CA ASP A 223 -12.01 -21.24 -9.66
C ASP A 223 -11.02 -20.40 -8.84
N PHE A 224 -9.78 -20.88 -8.64
CA PHE A 224 -8.71 -20.10 -8.03
C PHE A 224 -8.42 -18.80 -8.80
N ASN A 225 -8.40 -18.87 -10.14
CA ASN A 225 -8.14 -17.71 -10.99
C ASN A 225 -9.27 -16.68 -10.92
N LYS A 226 -10.53 -17.12 -10.90
CA LYS A 226 -11.70 -16.23 -10.67
C LYS A 226 -11.63 -15.53 -9.31
N ILE A 227 -11.27 -16.27 -8.26
CA ILE A 227 -11.11 -15.72 -6.90
C ILE A 227 -10.01 -14.66 -6.87
N GLN A 228 -8.88 -14.91 -7.52
CA GLN A 228 -7.78 -13.94 -7.61
C GLN A 228 -8.18 -12.66 -8.37
N GLN A 229 -8.85 -12.79 -9.51
CA GLN A 229 -9.36 -11.65 -10.29
C GLN A 229 -10.30 -10.75 -9.46
N GLU A 230 -11.28 -11.34 -8.78
CA GLU A 230 -12.24 -10.58 -7.98
C GLU A 230 -11.60 -9.98 -6.72
N LEU A 231 -10.61 -10.64 -6.10
CA LEU A 231 -9.87 -10.08 -4.96
C LEU A 231 -9.07 -8.82 -5.31
N GLU A 232 -8.41 -8.78 -6.47
CA GLU A 232 -7.65 -7.61 -6.93
C GLU A 232 -8.61 -6.44 -7.21
N LYS A 233 -9.70 -6.69 -7.94
CA LYS A 233 -10.76 -5.71 -8.22
C LYS A 233 -11.39 -5.14 -6.95
N LEU A 234 -11.74 -5.99 -5.99
CA LEU A 234 -12.32 -5.56 -4.70
C LEU A 234 -11.32 -4.77 -3.85
N SER A 235 -10.02 -5.12 -3.91
CA SER A 235 -8.97 -4.38 -3.21
C SER A 235 -8.77 -2.99 -3.79
N GLN A 236 -8.76 -2.86 -5.13
CA GLN A 236 -8.76 -1.55 -5.80
C GLN A 236 -9.96 -0.70 -5.39
N LYS A 237 -11.18 -1.26 -5.47
CA LYS A 237 -12.41 -0.54 -5.12
C LYS A 237 -12.46 -0.12 -3.65
N PHE A 238 -11.92 -0.95 -2.75
CA PHE A 238 -11.78 -0.62 -1.33
C PHE A 238 -10.91 0.64 -1.12
N GLU A 239 -9.73 0.70 -1.74
CA GLU A 239 -8.84 1.87 -1.65
C GLU A 239 -9.47 3.14 -2.22
N GLU A 240 -10.12 3.03 -3.37
CA GLU A 240 -10.82 4.14 -4.03
C GLU A 240 -11.94 4.69 -3.15
N ASN A 241 -12.75 3.82 -2.56
CA ASN A 241 -13.81 4.21 -1.62
C ASN A 241 -13.25 4.91 -0.37
N VAL A 242 -12.11 4.47 0.18
CA VAL A 242 -11.46 5.13 1.33
C VAL A 242 -10.97 6.52 0.94
N LEU A 243 -10.33 6.65 -0.23
CA LEU A 243 -9.83 7.93 -0.73
C LEU A 243 -11.00 8.91 -0.98
N ASP A 244 -12.06 8.46 -1.66
CA ASP A 244 -13.23 9.29 -1.96
C ASP A 244 -14.02 9.65 -0.70
N ALA A 245 -14.09 8.78 0.30
CA ALA A 245 -14.72 9.09 1.59
C ALA A 245 -13.91 10.13 2.40
N THR A 246 -12.58 10.10 2.32
CA THR A 246 -11.73 11.16 2.89
C THR A 246 -11.89 12.48 2.12
N LYS A 247 -12.04 12.44 0.79
CA LYS A 247 -12.29 13.64 -0.05
C LYS A 247 -13.68 14.27 0.17
N LYS A 248 -14.72 13.46 0.41
CA LYS A 248 -16.14 13.89 0.44
C LYS A 248 -16.49 14.78 1.65
N PHE A 249 -15.75 14.70 2.75
CA PHE A 249 -16.05 15.48 3.96
C PHE A 249 -15.38 16.84 3.94
N GLU A 250 -16.20 17.89 3.98
CA GLU A 250 -15.76 19.28 4.13
C GLU A 250 -16.64 19.96 5.19
N LYS A 251 -16.03 20.42 6.28
CA LYS A 251 -16.70 21.21 7.31
C LYS A 251 -16.24 22.66 7.22
N LEU A 252 -17.06 23.50 6.59
CA LEU A 252 -16.90 24.96 6.61
C LEU A 252 -17.28 25.50 7.99
N VAL A 253 -16.37 26.26 8.61
CA VAL A 253 -16.58 26.95 9.89
C VAL A 253 -16.45 28.45 9.69
N THR A 254 -17.44 29.20 10.17
CA THR A 254 -17.55 30.66 10.01
C THR A 254 -17.60 31.42 11.33
N ASP A 255 -18.08 30.81 12.43
CA ASP A 255 -17.96 31.41 13.77
C ASP A 255 -16.58 31.09 14.36
N LYS A 256 -15.81 32.13 14.68
CA LYS A 256 -14.49 32.05 15.33
C LYS A 256 -14.54 31.35 16.68
N LYS A 257 -15.71 31.24 17.34
CA LYS A 257 -15.87 30.46 18.57
C LYS A 257 -15.81 28.95 18.36
N ASP A 258 -16.23 28.45 17.20
CA ASP A 258 -16.25 27.01 16.95
C ASP A 258 -14.85 26.42 16.76
N ILE A 259 -13.87 27.25 16.34
CA ILE A 259 -12.46 26.88 16.23
C ILE A 259 -11.62 27.20 17.49
N GLU A 260 -12.25 27.57 18.62
CA GLU A 260 -11.49 27.97 19.82
C GLU A 260 -10.54 26.86 20.28
N GLY A 261 -9.26 27.20 20.42
CA GLY A 261 -8.19 26.29 20.83
C GLY A 261 -7.34 25.74 19.70
N LEU A 262 -7.79 25.79 18.43
CA LEU A 262 -6.95 25.37 17.32
C LEU A 262 -5.66 26.22 17.22
N PRO A 263 -4.49 25.59 17.01
CA PRO A 263 -3.23 26.31 16.88
C PRO A 263 -3.14 27.10 15.56
N ALA A 264 -2.22 28.06 15.51
CA ALA A 264 -2.04 28.95 14.36
C ALA A 264 -1.67 28.18 13.07
N SER A 265 -0.88 27.11 13.17
CA SER A 265 -0.57 26.19 12.07
C SER A 265 -1.84 25.56 11.45
N ALA A 266 -2.73 25.03 12.29
CA ALA A 266 -3.98 24.41 11.86
C ALA A 266 -4.97 25.41 11.27
N LEU A 267 -5.07 26.62 11.85
CA LEU A 267 -5.89 27.69 11.31
C LEU A 267 -5.37 28.20 9.95
N GLY A 268 -4.05 28.32 9.80
CA GLY A 268 -3.41 28.65 8.52
C GLY A 268 -3.68 27.60 7.44
N LEU A 269 -3.55 26.31 7.78
CA LEU A 269 -3.88 25.22 6.87
C LEU A 269 -5.37 25.22 6.49
N ALA A 270 -6.28 25.32 7.46
CA ALA A 270 -7.71 25.30 7.20
C ALA A 270 -8.21 26.53 6.41
N ALA A 271 -7.56 27.68 6.56
CA ALA A 271 -7.80 28.86 5.72
C ALA A 271 -7.25 28.67 4.29
N GLN A 272 -6.04 28.12 4.13
CA GLN A 272 -5.48 27.78 2.81
C GLN A 272 -6.37 26.77 2.06
N THR A 273 -6.91 25.77 2.77
CA THR A 273 -7.94 24.87 2.24
C THR A 273 -9.20 25.64 1.84
N ALA A 274 -9.70 26.55 2.68
CA ALA A 274 -10.86 27.37 2.34
C ALA A 274 -10.65 28.23 1.07
N VAL A 275 -9.48 28.85 0.88
CA VAL A 275 -9.12 29.57 -0.35
C VAL A 275 -9.19 28.64 -1.56
N SER A 276 -8.61 27.43 -1.48
CA SER A 276 -8.69 26.42 -2.56
C SER A 276 -10.10 25.93 -2.88
N LYS A 277 -11.06 26.14 -1.97
CA LYS A 277 -12.49 25.84 -2.13
C LYS A 277 -13.33 27.06 -2.55
N GLY A 278 -12.68 28.19 -2.90
CA GLY A 278 -13.33 29.39 -3.42
C GLY A 278 -13.60 30.49 -2.39
N HIS A 279 -13.14 30.36 -1.15
CA HIS A 279 -13.22 31.42 -0.15
C HIS A 279 -11.97 32.32 -0.22
N GLU A 280 -11.84 33.11 -1.30
CA GLU A 280 -10.64 33.91 -1.60
C GLU A 280 -10.18 34.86 -0.47
N ASN A 281 -11.12 35.34 0.37
CA ASN A 281 -10.83 36.22 1.50
C ASN A 281 -10.46 35.48 2.80
N ALA A 282 -10.34 34.16 2.78
CA ALA A 282 -10.08 33.37 3.98
C ALA A 282 -8.67 33.62 4.54
N THR A 283 -8.59 33.95 5.83
CA THR A 283 -7.32 34.13 6.55
C THR A 283 -7.25 33.22 7.78
N ALA A 284 -6.06 32.96 8.29
CA ALA A 284 -5.88 32.19 9.53
C ALA A 284 -6.62 32.84 10.72
N ASP A 285 -6.59 34.18 10.79
CA ASP A 285 -7.15 34.94 11.91
C ASP A 285 -8.67 35.12 11.84
N ASP A 286 -9.23 35.41 10.67
CA ASP A 286 -10.64 35.82 10.53
C ASP A 286 -11.52 34.79 9.80
N GLY A 287 -10.92 33.76 9.21
CA GLY A 287 -11.63 32.70 8.50
C GLY A 287 -12.27 33.17 7.19
N PRO A 288 -13.19 32.38 6.59
CA PRO A 288 -13.67 31.10 7.09
C PRO A 288 -12.61 29.98 6.99
N TRP A 289 -12.81 28.88 7.69
CA TRP A 289 -11.91 27.73 7.72
C TRP A 289 -12.62 26.49 7.18
N VAL A 290 -11.90 25.63 6.44
CA VAL A 290 -12.42 24.32 5.98
C VAL A 290 -11.62 23.20 6.64
N ILE A 291 -12.33 22.35 7.40
CA ILE A 291 -11.78 21.15 8.04
C ILE A 291 -12.07 19.93 7.15
N THR A 292 -11.06 19.08 6.99
CA THR A 292 -11.07 17.84 6.18
C THR A 292 -10.66 16.62 7.02
N LEU A 293 -10.70 15.41 6.45
CA LEU A 293 -10.41 14.15 7.15
C LEU A 293 -9.01 13.56 6.88
N ASP A 294 -8.13 14.29 6.19
CA ASP A 294 -6.71 13.95 6.09
C ASP A 294 -5.96 14.36 7.37
N ALA A 295 -4.92 13.59 7.73
CA ALA A 295 -4.32 13.63 9.07
C ALA A 295 -3.88 15.03 9.54
N PRO A 296 -3.24 15.89 8.71
CA PRO A 296 -2.88 17.25 9.12
C PRO A 296 -4.06 18.18 9.45
N SER A 297 -5.27 17.90 8.94
CA SER A 297 -6.47 18.67 9.28
C SER A 297 -7.22 18.09 10.49
N ILE A 298 -7.46 16.77 10.52
CA ILE A 298 -8.25 16.16 11.60
C ILE A 298 -7.53 16.13 12.94
N MET A 299 -6.23 15.80 12.98
CA MET A 299 -5.56 15.58 14.25
C MET A 299 -5.52 16.84 15.14
N PRO A 300 -5.23 18.04 14.62
CA PRO A 300 -5.33 19.27 15.40
C PRO A 300 -6.74 19.55 15.95
N VAL A 301 -7.80 19.14 15.25
CA VAL A 301 -9.18 19.27 15.77
C VAL A 301 -9.38 18.35 16.98
N LEU A 302 -8.98 17.08 16.88
CA LEU A 302 -9.14 16.13 17.98
C LEU A 302 -8.22 16.43 19.18
N GLN A 303 -7.06 17.05 18.96
CA GLN A 303 -6.10 17.43 20.02
C GLN A 303 -6.40 18.80 20.65
N HIS A 304 -6.90 19.78 19.89
CA HIS A 304 -6.94 21.18 20.35
C HIS A 304 -8.30 21.87 20.33
N ALA A 305 -9.30 21.41 19.57
CA ALA A 305 -10.59 22.08 19.54
C ALA A 305 -11.31 21.98 20.90
N LYS A 306 -11.53 23.12 21.57
CA LYS A 306 -12.28 23.18 22.83
C LYS A 306 -13.77 22.90 22.61
N ASN A 307 -14.31 23.21 21.44
CA ASN A 307 -15.67 22.85 21.06
C ASN A 307 -15.80 21.31 20.97
N ARG A 308 -16.35 20.70 22.04
CA ARG A 308 -16.56 19.25 22.14
C ARG A 308 -17.47 18.70 21.05
N SER A 309 -18.48 19.47 20.62
CA SER A 309 -19.38 19.06 19.53
C SER A 309 -18.65 19.01 18.18
N LEU A 310 -17.70 19.91 17.94
CA LEU A 310 -16.84 19.84 16.75
C LEU A 310 -15.92 18.61 16.81
N ARG A 311 -15.34 18.30 17.97
CA ARG A 311 -14.57 17.04 18.16
C ARG A 311 -15.42 15.82 17.87
N GLU A 312 -16.65 15.76 18.41
CA GLU A 312 -17.58 14.66 18.18
C GLU A 312 -17.97 14.51 16.70
N GLU A 313 -18.34 15.61 16.03
CA GLU A 313 -18.74 15.61 14.61
C GLU A 313 -17.62 15.09 13.71
N VAL A 314 -16.41 15.63 13.87
CA VAL A 314 -15.23 15.26 13.07
C VAL A 314 -14.75 13.85 13.40
N TYR A 315 -14.74 13.44 14.67
CA TYR A 315 -14.45 12.06 15.06
C TYR A 315 -15.41 11.07 14.42
N ARG A 316 -16.74 11.33 14.52
CA ARG A 316 -17.77 10.46 13.93
C ARG A 316 -17.58 10.34 12.42
N ALA A 317 -17.42 11.46 11.72
CA ALA A 317 -17.17 11.47 10.28
C ALA A 317 -15.93 10.65 9.89
N TYR A 318 -14.85 10.70 10.69
CA TYR A 318 -13.63 9.94 10.44
C TYR A 318 -13.79 8.42 10.61
N VAL A 319 -14.51 7.98 11.65
CA VAL A 319 -14.71 6.55 11.94
C VAL A 319 -15.84 5.91 11.12
N THR A 320 -16.70 6.71 10.48
CA THR A 320 -17.71 6.24 9.51
C THR A 320 -17.33 6.53 8.04
N ARG A 321 -16.04 6.71 7.74
CA ARG A 321 -15.58 6.80 6.34
C ARG A 321 -15.80 5.47 5.64
N ALA A 322 -16.29 5.54 4.41
CA ALA A 322 -16.52 4.39 3.53
C ALA A 322 -17.35 3.28 4.19
N SER A 323 -18.41 3.66 4.93
CA SER A 323 -19.30 2.73 5.65
C SER A 323 -20.79 2.95 5.37
N SER A 324 -21.13 3.64 4.28
CA SER A 324 -22.51 3.91 3.85
C SER A 324 -22.57 4.38 2.39
N GLU A 325 -23.77 4.30 1.80
CA GLU A 325 -24.06 4.73 0.42
C GLU A 325 -23.12 4.07 -0.61
N ASP A 326 -22.83 4.76 -1.72
CA ASP A 326 -22.00 4.27 -2.83
C ASP A 326 -20.53 4.01 -2.47
N LEU A 327 -20.11 4.40 -1.25
CA LEU A 327 -18.75 4.24 -0.73
C LEU A 327 -18.66 3.16 0.36
N ASP A 328 -19.73 2.41 0.64
CA ASP A 328 -19.72 1.39 1.70
C ASP A 328 -18.76 0.21 1.37
N ASN A 329 -17.72 0.09 2.18
CA ASN A 329 -16.75 -1.00 2.12
C ASN A 329 -17.17 -2.23 2.94
N SER A 330 -18.25 -2.18 3.73
CA SER A 330 -18.74 -3.32 4.51
C SER A 330 -18.99 -4.58 3.65
N PRO A 331 -19.81 -4.53 2.57
CA PRO A 331 -20.03 -5.70 1.70
C PRO A 331 -18.77 -6.10 0.92
N ILE A 332 -17.87 -5.15 0.63
CA ILE A 332 -16.58 -5.42 -0.03
C ILE A 332 -15.67 -6.24 0.89
N ILE A 333 -15.58 -5.88 2.18
CA ILE A 333 -14.82 -6.62 3.19
C ILE A 333 -15.40 -8.03 3.35
N GLU A 334 -16.72 -8.18 3.48
CA GLU A 334 -17.37 -9.50 3.60
C GLU A 334 -17.04 -10.43 2.43
N GLN A 335 -17.13 -9.91 1.19
CA GLN A 335 -16.78 -10.66 -0.01
C GLN A 335 -15.28 -10.98 -0.09
N ILE A 336 -14.39 -10.06 0.28
CA ILE A 336 -12.94 -10.31 0.39
C ILE A 336 -12.65 -11.43 1.40
N LEU A 337 -13.29 -11.42 2.57
CA LEU A 337 -13.10 -12.45 3.61
C LEU A 337 -13.58 -13.83 3.15
N LYS A 338 -14.74 -13.89 2.47
CA LYS A 338 -15.27 -15.10 1.85
C LYS A 338 -14.29 -15.66 0.80
N LEU A 339 -13.87 -14.84 -0.16
CA LEU A 339 -12.96 -15.22 -1.23
C LEU A 339 -11.58 -15.66 -0.69
N ARG A 340 -11.06 -14.99 0.35
CA ARG A 340 -9.83 -15.40 1.05
C ARG A 340 -9.95 -16.76 1.72
N LEU A 341 -11.11 -17.09 2.30
CA LEU A 341 -11.37 -18.42 2.86
C LEU A 341 -11.51 -19.50 1.79
N GLU A 342 -12.16 -19.20 0.66
CA GLU A 342 -12.28 -20.10 -0.49
C GLU A 342 -10.91 -20.38 -1.12
N LYS A 343 -10.08 -19.34 -1.33
CA LYS A 343 -8.67 -19.47 -1.74
C LYS A 343 -7.88 -20.38 -0.80
N ALA A 344 -7.98 -20.16 0.51
CA ALA A 344 -7.27 -20.98 1.50
C ALA A 344 -7.63 -22.47 1.39
N LYS A 345 -8.93 -22.78 1.28
CA LYS A 345 -9.42 -24.16 1.13
C LYS A 345 -8.99 -24.82 -0.17
N LEU A 346 -8.95 -24.09 -1.28
CA LEU A 346 -8.42 -24.60 -2.56
C LEU A 346 -6.94 -24.99 -2.43
N LEU A 347 -6.16 -24.17 -1.73
CA LEU A 347 -4.74 -24.42 -1.44
C LEU A 347 -4.49 -25.45 -0.31
N GLY A 348 -5.53 -26.02 0.30
CA GLY A 348 -5.41 -27.05 1.35
C GLY A 348 -5.22 -26.52 2.78
N TYR A 349 -5.41 -25.22 3.00
CA TYR A 349 -5.34 -24.58 4.32
C TYR A 349 -6.73 -24.42 4.97
N ASN A 350 -6.79 -24.32 6.29
CA ASN A 350 -8.04 -24.16 7.03
C ASN A 350 -8.60 -22.72 6.92
N ASN A 351 -7.70 -21.74 6.82
CA ASN A 351 -8.03 -20.31 6.83
C ASN A 351 -6.93 -19.48 6.12
N TYR A 352 -7.23 -18.22 5.82
CA TYR A 352 -6.29 -17.34 5.11
C TYR A 352 -5.07 -16.89 5.94
N ALA A 353 -5.13 -16.93 7.27
CA ALA A 353 -3.98 -16.59 8.10
C ALA A 353 -2.87 -17.64 7.91
N GLU A 354 -3.21 -18.93 7.81
CA GLU A 354 -2.23 -19.99 7.47
C GLU A 354 -1.58 -19.78 6.10
N VAL A 355 -2.35 -19.37 5.08
CA VAL A 355 -1.82 -18.98 3.75
C VAL A 355 -0.86 -17.80 3.87
N SER A 356 -1.23 -16.77 4.63
CA SER A 356 -0.41 -15.57 4.87
C SER A 356 0.89 -15.86 5.62
N MET A 357 0.88 -16.87 6.50
CA MET A 357 2.04 -17.29 7.29
C MET A 357 3.02 -18.18 6.50
N ALA A 358 2.63 -18.75 5.35
CA ALA A 358 3.52 -19.57 4.52
C ALA A 358 4.72 -18.80 3.93
N LEU A 359 4.67 -17.46 3.94
CA LEU A 359 5.72 -16.52 3.50
C LEU A 359 6.13 -15.55 4.64
N LYS A 360 6.04 -15.98 5.90
CA LYS A 360 6.41 -15.21 7.10
C LYS A 360 7.31 -16.04 8.01
N MET A 361 7.98 -15.37 8.94
CA MET A 361 8.73 -16.02 10.02
C MET A 361 7.78 -16.66 11.04
N ALA A 362 6.65 -16.01 11.33
CA ALA A 362 5.67 -16.45 12.30
C ALA A 362 4.75 -17.57 11.77
N THR A 363 4.23 -18.36 12.71
CA THR A 363 2.99 -19.12 12.54
C THR A 363 1.83 -18.34 13.16
N VAL A 364 0.58 -18.73 12.88
CA VAL A 364 -0.62 -18.14 13.54
C VAL A 364 -0.47 -18.19 15.07
N SER A 365 -0.11 -19.34 15.63
CA SER A 365 0.08 -19.52 17.07
C SER A 365 1.22 -18.68 17.65
N LYS A 366 2.31 -18.42 16.91
CA LYS A 366 3.41 -17.57 17.37
C LYS A 366 3.09 -16.08 17.28
N ALA A 367 2.30 -15.66 16.29
CA ALA A 367 1.73 -14.32 16.27
C ALA A 367 0.78 -14.10 17.45
N GLU A 368 -0.14 -15.04 17.72
CA GLU A 368 -1.05 -14.97 18.87
C GLU A 368 -0.33 -14.96 20.22
N GLU A 369 0.70 -15.80 20.40
CA GLU A 369 1.54 -15.83 21.61
C GLU A 369 2.24 -14.48 21.86
N LEU A 370 2.80 -13.86 20.83
CA LEU A 370 3.43 -12.55 20.93
C LEU A 370 2.41 -11.45 21.22
N LEU A 371 1.28 -11.44 20.51
CA LEU A 371 0.21 -10.46 20.70
C LEU A 371 -0.38 -10.54 22.11
N GLU A 372 -0.64 -11.73 22.65
CA GLU A 372 -1.17 -11.91 24.01
C GLU A 372 -0.16 -11.51 25.09
N LYS A 373 1.13 -11.77 24.86
CA LYS A 373 2.22 -11.30 25.73
C LYS A 373 2.28 -9.77 25.78
N LEU A 374 2.21 -9.11 24.63
CA LEU A 374 2.19 -7.64 24.54
C LEU A 374 0.90 -7.07 25.16
N ARG A 375 -0.28 -7.60 24.80
CA ARG A 375 -1.58 -7.21 25.36
C ARG A 375 -1.59 -7.31 26.88
N SER A 376 -1.04 -8.38 27.45
CA SER A 376 -0.93 -8.58 28.90
C SER A 376 -0.03 -7.53 29.55
N ALA A 377 1.12 -7.23 28.95
CA ALA A 377 2.05 -6.22 29.47
C ALA A 377 1.53 -4.77 29.33
N SER A 378 0.68 -4.50 28.34
CA SER A 378 0.12 -3.16 28.06
C SER A 378 -1.20 -2.87 28.79
N TRP A 379 -1.92 -3.89 29.29
CA TRP A 379 -3.28 -3.73 29.82
C TRP A 379 -3.34 -2.79 31.03
N ASP A 380 -2.55 -3.05 32.08
CA ASP A 380 -2.60 -2.26 33.31
C ASP A 380 -2.16 -0.80 33.08
N ALA A 381 -1.21 -0.58 32.16
CA ALA A 381 -0.79 0.75 31.75
C ALA A 381 -1.93 1.51 31.04
N ALA A 382 -2.59 0.90 30.05
CA ALA A 382 -3.70 1.51 29.33
C ALA A 382 -4.93 1.79 30.22
N VAL A 383 -5.14 0.98 31.26
CA VAL A 383 -6.14 1.26 32.31
C VAL A 383 -5.73 2.47 33.15
N GLN A 384 -4.47 2.57 33.55
CA GLN A 384 -3.96 3.73 34.30
C GLN A 384 -4.03 5.01 33.46
N ASP A 385 -3.65 4.98 32.17
CA ASP A 385 -3.75 6.13 31.27
C ASP A 385 -5.18 6.69 31.20
N MET A 386 -6.19 5.80 31.13
CA MET A 386 -7.60 6.21 31.13
C MET A 386 -8.03 6.86 32.45
N GLU A 387 -7.53 6.39 33.60
CA GLU A 387 -7.81 7.02 34.90
C GLU A 387 -7.04 8.35 35.08
N ASP A 388 -5.80 8.45 34.58
CA ASP A 388 -5.03 9.70 34.53
C ASP A 388 -5.80 10.78 33.75
N LEU A 389 -6.39 10.44 32.59
CA LEU A 389 -7.23 11.36 31.80
C LEU A 389 -8.50 11.80 32.55
N LYS A 390 -9.20 10.88 33.21
CA LYS A 390 -10.40 11.20 34.02
C LYS A 390 -10.06 12.09 35.21
N ASN A 391 -8.95 11.83 35.89
CA ASN A 391 -8.52 12.62 37.03
C ASN A 391 -8.10 14.02 36.59
N PHE A 392 -7.24 14.12 35.57
CA PHE A 392 -6.78 15.41 35.05
C PHE A 392 -7.93 16.27 34.52
N SER A 393 -8.85 15.70 33.71
CA SER A 393 -10.02 16.45 33.23
C SER A 393 -10.96 16.89 34.36
N ARG A 394 -11.10 16.09 35.43
CA ARG A 394 -11.87 16.46 36.63
C ARG A 394 -11.22 17.62 37.40
N ASP A 395 -9.90 17.60 37.53
CA ASP A 395 -9.14 18.66 38.21
C ASP A 395 -9.20 19.99 37.42
N GLN A 396 -9.33 19.94 36.09
CA GLN A 396 -9.63 21.10 35.24
C GLN A 396 -11.11 21.54 35.29
N GLY A 397 -11.97 20.85 36.07
CA GLY A 397 -13.39 21.17 36.22
C GLY A 397 -14.25 20.85 34.99
N ALA A 398 -13.78 19.97 34.09
CA ALA A 398 -14.49 19.63 32.86
C ALA A 398 -15.80 18.86 33.14
N ALA A 399 -16.89 19.24 32.47
CA ALA A 399 -18.18 18.59 32.63
C ALA A 399 -18.17 17.14 32.11
N GLU A 400 -17.37 16.87 31.07
CA GLU A 400 -17.19 15.54 30.49
C GLU A 400 -16.29 14.60 31.32
N ALA A 401 -15.63 15.05 32.39
CA ALA A 401 -14.66 14.24 33.14
C ALA A 401 -15.23 12.94 33.76
N ASN A 402 -16.56 12.88 33.93
CA ASN A 402 -17.27 11.69 34.43
C ASN A 402 -17.83 10.80 33.30
N ASP A 403 -17.76 11.23 32.04
CA ASP A 403 -18.30 10.56 30.85
C ASP A 403 -17.47 10.95 29.59
N LEU A 404 -16.19 10.56 29.62
CA LEU A 404 -15.25 10.75 28.50
C LEU A 404 -15.55 9.76 27.38
N TYR A 405 -15.72 10.25 26.16
CA TYR A 405 -15.88 9.44 24.95
C TYR A 405 -14.60 9.48 24.10
N HIS A 406 -14.58 8.68 23.03
CA HIS A 406 -13.44 8.56 22.13
C HIS A 406 -12.96 9.90 21.52
N TRP A 407 -13.88 10.86 21.27
CA TRP A 407 -13.55 12.21 20.79
C TRP A 407 -13.02 13.16 21.87
N ASP A 408 -12.94 12.72 23.12
CA ASP A 408 -12.32 13.48 24.22
C ASP A 408 -10.91 12.99 24.54
N ILE A 409 -10.54 11.76 24.12
CA ILE A 409 -9.27 11.13 24.50
C ILE A 409 -8.06 11.93 23.98
N SER A 410 -7.98 12.20 22.68
CA SER A 410 -6.85 12.96 22.11
C SER A 410 -6.72 14.37 22.71
N PHE A 411 -7.85 15.03 23.00
CA PHE A 411 -7.87 16.36 23.60
C PHE A 411 -7.29 16.33 25.02
N TRP A 412 -7.82 15.47 25.90
CA TRP A 412 -7.33 15.39 27.28
C TRP A 412 -5.93 14.79 27.39
N SER A 413 -5.53 13.90 26.46
CA SER A 413 -4.15 13.43 26.36
C SER A 413 -3.19 14.57 26.06
N GLU A 414 -3.51 15.48 25.12
CA GLU A 414 -2.63 16.61 24.82
C GLU A 414 -2.59 17.61 25.98
N ARG A 415 -3.74 17.95 26.60
CA ARG A 415 -3.77 18.84 27.78
C ARG A 415 -2.99 18.27 28.97
N LEU A 416 -3.08 16.95 29.21
CA LEU A 416 -2.29 16.26 30.23
C LEU A 416 -0.80 16.26 29.87
N ARG A 417 -0.45 15.99 28.61
CA ARG A 417 0.93 15.97 28.11
C ARG A 417 1.61 17.33 28.26
N GLU A 418 0.94 18.40 27.85
CA GLU A 418 1.39 19.78 28.05
C GLU A 418 1.63 20.06 29.54
N SER A 419 0.64 19.80 30.40
CA SER A 419 0.75 20.08 31.84
C SER A 419 1.77 19.20 32.59
N LYS A 420 2.03 17.98 32.13
CA LYS A 420 2.88 16.99 32.80
C LYS A 420 4.36 17.12 32.42
N TYR A 421 4.64 17.58 31.20
CA TYR A 421 5.99 17.64 30.64
C TYR A 421 6.46 19.06 30.29
N ASP A 422 5.59 20.08 30.38
CA ASP A 422 5.88 21.47 30.03
C ASP A 422 6.37 21.61 28.57
N ILE A 423 5.69 20.90 27.66
CA ILE A 423 5.97 20.89 26.22
C ILE A 423 4.68 21.18 25.44
N ASN A 424 4.76 22.10 24.48
CA ASN A 424 3.68 22.40 23.55
C ASN A 424 4.10 22.05 22.11
N GLU A 425 3.25 21.33 21.37
CA GLU A 425 3.61 20.88 20.01
C GLU A 425 3.75 22.05 19.02
N GLU A 426 2.92 23.09 19.13
CA GLU A 426 2.99 24.26 18.24
C GLU A 426 4.27 25.06 18.47
N GLU A 427 4.76 25.15 19.71
CA GLU A 427 6.05 25.77 20.03
C GLU A 427 7.25 24.95 19.55
N LEU A 428 7.09 23.64 19.37
CA LEU A 428 8.13 22.74 18.83
C LEU A 428 8.20 22.76 17.29
N ARG A 429 7.09 22.98 16.58
CA ARG A 429 7.03 23.00 15.10
C ARG A 429 8.12 23.85 14.42
N PRO A 430 8.47 25.07 14.88
CA PRO A 430 9.53 25.89 14.27
C PRO A 430 10.92 25.24 14.26
N PHE A 431 11.20 24.30 15.16
CA PHE A 431 12.47 23.57 15.22
C PHE A 431 12.51 22.42 14.21
N PHE A 432 11.37 21.82 13.89
CA PHE A 432 11.26 20.67 12.98
C PHE A 432 10.85 21.07 11.56
N SER A 433 11.59 21.98 10.92
CA SER A 433 11.37 22.26 9.50
C SER A 433 11.88 21.11 8.61
N LEU A 434 11.10 20.69 7.59
CA LEU A 434 11.46 19.54 6.75
C LEU A 434 12.89 19.61 6.17
N PRO A 435 13.40 20.74 5.64
CA PRO A 435 14.78 20.81 5.16
C PRO A 435 15.81 20.47 6.24
N LYS A 436 15.58 20.89 7.49
CA LYS A 436 16.48 20.61 8.63
C LYS A 436 16.39 19.17 9.10
N VAL A 437 15.20 18.59 9.07
CA VAL A 437 14.97 17.16 9.35
C VAL A 437 15.71 16.28 8.33
N MET A 438 15.60 16.60 7.03
CA MET A 438 16.35 15.88 5.97
C MET A 438 17.87 16.07 6.10
N ASP A 439 18.34 17.31 6.35
CA ASP A 439 19.75 17.62 6.65
C ASP A 439 20.29 16.74 7.79
N GLY A 440 19.53 16.60 8.89
CA GLY A 440 19.89 15.79 10.06
C GLY A 440 19.88 14.30 9.77
N LEU A 441 18.87 13.82 9.05
CA LEU A 441 18.72 12.43 8.61
C LEU A 441 19.87 11.99 7.68
N PHE A 442 20.31 12.86 6.78
CA PHE A 442 21.45 12.57 5.89
C PHE A 442 22.79 12.58 6.65
N ARG A 443 22.97 13.45 7.66
CA ARG A 443 24.12 13.37 8.57
C ARG A 443 24.14 12.06 9.37
N LEU A 444 22.98 11.61 9.87
CA LEU A 444 22.82 10.32 10.52
C LEU A 444 23.18 9.16 9.58
N ALA A 445 22.68 9.18 8.34
CA ALA A 445 22.99 8.19 7.33
C ALA A 445 24.50 8.13 7.02
N LYS A 446 25.16 9.30 6.89
CA LYS A 446 26.61 9.36 6.71
C LYS A 446 27.39 8.81 7.88
N MET A 447 26.95 9.04 9.12
CA MET A 447 27.65 8.53 10.31
C MET A 447 27.47 7.01 10.51
N LEU A 448 26.28 6.46 10.20
CA LEU A 448 25.97 5.04 10.43
C LEU A 448 26.37 4.12 9.28
N PHE A 449 26.17 4.58 8.04
CA PHE A 449 26.25 3.74 6.84
C PHE A 449 27.29 4.25 5.84
N GLU A 450 27.99 5.34 6.18
CA GLU A 450 29.08 5.95 5.40
C GLU A 450 28.66 6.44 4.00
N ILE A 451 27.37 6.69 3.79
CA ILE A 451 26.82 7.19 2.52
C ILE A 451 26.66 8.71 2.49
N ASP A 452 26.93 9.33 1.36
CA ASP A 452 26.61 10.75 1.10
C ASP A 452 25.32 10.84 0.28
N VAL A 453 24.35 11.61 0.78
CA VAL A 453 23.08 11.88 0.08
C VAL A 453 23.08 13.33 -0.43
N GLU A 454 22.85 13.53 -1.72
CA GLU A 454 22.80 14.86 -2.34
C GLU A 454 21.52 15.06 -3.16
N PRO A 455 20.95 16.28 -3.21
CA PRO A 455 19.88 16.60 -4.15
C PRO A 455 20.32 16.37 -5.60
N ALA A 456 19.43 15.75 -6.38
CA ALA A 456 19.59 15.44 -7.79
C ALA A 456 18.35 15.87 -8.61
N ASP A 457 17.55 16.81 -8.09
CA ASP A 457 16.39 17.40 -8.76
C ASP A 457 16.72 17.76 -10.23
N GLY A 458 15.89 17.31 -11.17
CA GLY A 458 16.10 17.49 -12.61
C GLY A 458 16.93 16.41 -13.32
N LEU A 459 17.53 15.45 -12.59
CA LEU A 459 18.12 14.24 -13.19
C LEU A 459 17.06 13.22 -13.61
N ALA A 460 15.97 13.12 -12.86
CA ALA A 460 14.86 12.20 -13.08
C ALA A 460 13.54 12.96 -13.27
N PRO A 461 12.61 12.48 -14.12
CA PRO A 461 11.28 13.06 -14.24
C PRO A 461 10.43 12.87 -12.98
N VAL A 462 9.54 13.80 -12.68
CA VAL A 462 8.67 13.77 -11.49
C VAL A 462 7.22 14.10 -11.82
N TRP A 463 6.29 13.54 -11.04
CA TRP A 463 4.84 13.68 -11.26
C TRP A 463 4.25 14.98 -10.69
N ASN A 464 4.92 15.61 -9.72
CA ASN A 464 4.47 16.82 -9.02
C ASN A 464 5.70 17.69 -8.64
N VAL A 465 5.52 19.01 -8.53
CA VAL A 465 6.59 19.99 -8.28
C VAL A 465 7.20 19.93 -6.87
N ASP A 466 6.48 19.37 -5.90
CA ASP A 466 6.96 19.20 -4.52
C ASP A 466 7.83 17.95 -4.34
N VAL A 467 7.90 17.08 -5.36
CA VAL A 467 8.72 15.86 -5.33
C VAL A 467 10.19 16.23 -5.36
N ARG A 468 10.95 15.70 -4.42
CA ARG A 468 12.42 15.82 -4.39
C ARG A 468 13.07 14.53 -4.88
N PHE A 469 14.18 14.67 -5.59
CA PHE A 469 14.98 13.55 -6.05
C PHE A 469 16.39 13.63 -5.49
N TYR A 470 16.93 12.51 -5.05
CA TYR A 470 18.23 12.42 -4.39
C TYR A 470 19.09 11.31 -4.97
N ARG A 471 20.40 11.57 -5.05
CA ARG A 471 21.43 10.57 -5.33
C ARG A 471 22.10 10.14 -4.03
N ILE A 472 22.32 8.84 -3.87
CA ILE A 472 23.15 8.28 -2.80
C ILE A 472 24.50 7.85 -3.39
N LYS A 473 25.58 8.21 -2.70
CA LYS A 473 26.96 7.86 -3.06
C LYS A 473 27.67 7.10 -1.95
N ASP A 474 28.62 6.25 -2.35
CA ASP A 474 29.57 5.64 -1.42
C ASP A 474 30.68 6.62 -0.96
N ASN A 475 31.55 6.17 -0.05
CA ASN A 475 32.72 6.92 0.41
C ASN A 475 33.73 7.30 -0.69
N PHE A 476 33.66 6.68 -1.86
CA PHE A 476 34.54 6.98 -2.99
C PHE A 476 33.90 7.99 -3.96
N GLY A 477 32.65 8.39 -3.70
CA GLY A 477 31.87 9.32 -4.52
C GLY A 477 31.12 8.65 -5.68
N ASN A 478 31.10 7.32 -5.76
CA ASN A 478 30.35 6.61 -6.81
C ASN A 478 28.85 6.62 -6.47
N PRO A 479 27.95 6.87 -7.43
CA PRO A 479 26.52 6.64 -7.23
C PRO A 479 26.25 5.16 -6.92
N ILE A 480 25.46 4.90 -5.88
CA ILE A 480 25.06 3.52 -5.49
C ILE A 480 23.55 3.32 -5.49
N ALA A 481 22.74 4.39 -5.39
CA ALA A 481 21.28 4.34 -5.43
C ALA A 481 20.67 5.73 -5.66
N TYR A 482 19.35 5.77 -5.86
CA TYR A 482 18.57 7.02 -5.91
C TYR A 482 17.22 6.87 -5.19
N PHE A 483 16.61 7.98 -4.79
CA PHE A 483 15.21 7.95 -4.35
C PHE A 483 14.44 9.25 -4.65
N TYR A 484 13.13 9.08 -4.82
CA TYR A 484 12.15 10.17 -4.85
C TYR A 484 11.53 10.36 -3.47
N PHE A 485 11.11 11.58 -3.14
CA PHE A 485 10.37 11.88 -1.92
C PHE A 485 9.20 12.84 -2.21
N ASP A 486 7.95 12.37 -1.99
CA ASP A 486 6.71 13.17 -2.09
C ASP A 486 6.13 13.38 -0.67
N PRO A 487 6.47 14.50 0.02
CA PRO A 487 6.29 14.62 1.47
C PRO A 487 4.85 14.97 1.92
N TYR A 488 4.12 15.78 1.15
CA TYR A 488 2.98 16.55 1.69
C TYR A 488 1.63 15.86 1.52
N SER A 489 0.67 16.15 2.42
CA SER A 489 -0.74 15.78 2.23
C SER A 489 -1.31 16.45 0.99
N ARG A 490 -1.98 15.67 0.14
CA ARG A 490 -2.61 16.13 -1.11
C ARG A 490 -3.91 15.36 -1.36
N PRO A 491 -4.91 15.47 -0.46
CA PRO A 491 -6.04 14.53 -0.40
C PRO A 491 -6.92 14.51 -1.65
N SER A 492 -6.84 15.52 -2.52
CA SER A 492 -7.52 15.58 -3.82
C SER A 492 -7.09 14.49 -4.81
N GLU A 493 -5.85 13.99 -4.72
CA GLU A 493 -5.28 13.03 -5.68
C GLU A 493 -4.29 12.01 -5.07
N LYS A 494 -3.95 12.12 -3.78
CA LYS A 494 -2.95 11.27 -3.11
C LYS A 494 -3.57 10.42 -2.00
N ARG A 495 -3.19 9.14 -1.94
CA ARG A 495 -3.55 8.21 -0.86
C ARG A 495 -2.94 8.67 0.46
N GLY A 496 -3.71 8.63 1.54
CA GLY A 496 -3.26 9.00 2.89
C GLY A 496 -2.31 7.98 3.54
N GLY A 497 -1.63 8.42 4.61
CA GLY A 497 -0.64 7.64 5.35
C GLY A 497 0.80 7.98 4.92
N ALA A 498 1.72 7.04 5.13
CA ALA A 498 3.07 7.07 4.58
C ALA A 498 3.43 5.66 4.09
N TRP A 499 4.36 5.58 3.13
CA TRP A 499 4.91 4.32 2.63
C TRP A 499 6.21 4.54 1.83
N MET A 500 7.00 3.48 1.76
CA MET A 500 8.07 3.27 0.78
C MET A 500 7.58 2.34 -0.32
N ASP A 501 8.09 2.49 -1.54
CA ASP A 501 7.84 1.58 -2.67
C ASP A 501 9.11 1.42 -3.52
N GLU A 502 9.26 0.29 -4.21
CA GLU A 502 10.38 0.10 -5.14
C GLU A 502 10.08 0.70 -6.51
N VAL A 503 11.09 1.31 -7.14
CA VAL A 503 10.99 1.81 -8.52
C VAL A 503 11.69 0.85 -9.47
N VAL A 504 12.95 0.53 -9.16
CA VAL A 504 13.70 -0.57 -9.76
C VAL A 504 14.56 -1.23 -8.67
N ALA A 505 14.73 -2.55 -8.73
CA ALA A 505 15.65 -3.27 -7.87
C ALA A 505 17.08 -3.29 -8.42
N ARG A 506 18.05 -3.46 -7.51
CA ARG A 506 19.46 -3.71 -7.86
C ARG A 506 19.58 -5.05 -8.57
N SER A 507 20.25 -5.10 -9.72
CA SER A 507 20.41 -6.34 -10.50
C SER A 507 21.66 -6.30 -11.37
N HIS A 508 22.49 -7.36 -11.33
CA HIS A 508 23.61 -7.54 -12.27
C HIS A 508 23.12 -7.77 -13.71
N LEU A 509 22.04 -8.53 -13.86
CA LEU A 509 21.50 -8.95 -15.15
C LEU A 509 20.93 -7.78 -15.97
N LEU A 510 20.41 -6.78 -15.27
CA LEU A 510 19.71 -5.62 -15.85
C LEU A 510 20.60 -4.37 -15.90
N ALA A 511 21.91 -4.54 -15.67
CA ALA A 511 22.91 -3.50 -15.82
C ALA A 511 22.95 -2.91 -17.23
N ARG A 512 23.39 -1.65 -17.34
CA ARG A 512 23.57 -0.93 -18.61
C ARG A 512 25.05 -0.59 -18.82
N ASP A 513 25.42 -0.35 -20.07
CA ASP A 513 26.67 0.33 -20.47
C ASP A 513 27.98 -0.11 -19.79
N GLY A 514 28.12 -1.41 -19.51
CA GLY A 514 29.34 -2.00 -18.95
C GLY A 514 29.48 -1.89 -17.43
N ASP A 515 28.46 -1.36 -16.74
CA ASP A 515 28.37 -1.41 -15.28
C ASP A 515 28.15 -2.85 -14.77
N SER A 516 28.50 -3.09 -13.51
CA SER A 516 28.36 -4.40 -12.85
C SER A 516 26.94 -4.68 -12.34
N ALA A 517 26.12 -3.66 -12.13
CA ALA A 517 24.72 -3.78 -11.73
C ALA A 517 23.93 -2.51 -12.05
N ARG A 518 22.64 -2.65 -12.40
CA ARG A 518 21.67 -1.56 -12.33
C ARG A 518 21.53 -1.12 -10.87
N LEU A 519 21.57 0.19 -10.63
CA LEU A 519 21.41 0.75 -9.29
C LEU A 519 19.94 0.73 -8.85
N PRO A 520 19.64 0.43 -7.57
CA PRO A 520 18.28 0.46 -7.03
C PRO A 520 17.75 1.89 -6.94
N ILE A 521 16.44 2.03 -7.14
CA ILE A 521 15.72 3.30 -7.00
C ILE A 521 14.47 3.08 -6.13
N ALA A 522 14.24 3.97 -5.17
CA ALA A 522 13.11 3.92 -4.23
C ALA A 522 12.16 5.13 -4.34
N HIS A 523 10.91 4.95 -3.93
CA HIS A 523 9.99 6.02 -3.55
C HIS A 523 9.90 6.10 -2.03
N MET A 524 9.91 7.31 -1.48
CA MET A 524 9.40 7.61 -0.15
C MET A 524 8.19 8.55 -0.30
N VAL A 525 7.10 8.25 0.40
CA VAL A 525 5.89 9.06 0.34
C VAL A 525 5.34 9.28 1.75
N CYS A 526 5.20 10.54 2.15
CA CYS A 526 4.53 10.93 3.39
C CYS A 526 3.26 11.73 3.06
N ASN A 527 2.41 11.99 4.06
CA ASN A 527 1.31 12.96 3.95
C ASN A 527 1.38 13.97 5.12
N GLN A 528 2.56 14.58 5.30
CA GLN A 528 2.78 15.55 6.37
C GLN A 528 2.13 16.91 6.07
N SER A 529 2.01 17.74 7.10
CA SER A 529 1.56 19.12 7.07
C SER A 529 2.23 19.90 5.92
N PRO A 530 1.50 20.41 4.91
CA PRO A 530 2.09 21.12 3.79
C PRO A 530 2.67 22.49 4.23
N PRO A 531 3.50 23.14 3.38
CA PRO A 531 3.86 24.54 3.55
C PRO A 531 2.63 25.46 3.73
N VAL A 532 2.75 26.45 4.62
CA VAL A 532 1.73 27.47 4.87
C VAL A 532 2.30 28.83 4.49
N GLY A 533 1.83 29.37 3.36
CA GLY A 533 2.47 30.52 2.71
C GLY A 533 3.94 30.23 2.34
N ASP A 534 4.81 31.23 2.48
CA ASP A 534 6.24 31.14 2.12
C ASP A 534 7.11 30.39 3.15
N LYS A 535 6.52 29.81 4.21
CA LYS A 535 7.26 29.05 5.23
C LYS A 535 7.49 27.60 4.77
N PRO A 536 8.63 26.97 5.11
CA PRO A 536 8.80 25.52 4.90
C PRO A 536 7.75 24.74 5.68
N SER A 537 7.49 23.49 5.28
CA SER A 537 6.70 22.56 6.11
C SER A 537 7.33 22.44 7.50
N LEU A 538 6.54 22.76 8.54
CA LEU A 538 6.92 22.71 9.95
C LEU A 538 6.21 21.52 10.62
N MET A 539 7.00 20.56 11.07
CA MET A 539 6.56 19.21 11.38
C MET A 539 6.24 19.01 12.87
N THR A 540 5.31 18.12 13.16
CA THR A 540 5.22 17.49 14.48
C THR A 540 6.37 16.50 14.66
N PHE A 541 6.67 16.12 15.91
CA PHE A 541 7.64 15.06 16.16
C PHE A 541 7.22 13.73 15.52
N ARG A 542 5.91 13.44 15.44
CA ARG A 542 5.41 12.22 14.80
C ARG A 542 5.60 12.21 13.28
N GLU A 543 5.51 13.37 12.63
CA GLU A 543 5.88 13.52 11.21
C GLU A 543 7.39 13.29 11.01
N VAL A 544 8.25 13.70 11.96
CA VAL A 544 9.70 13.42 11.92
C VAL A 544 9.99 11.91 12.04
N GLU A 545 9.37 11.23 13.02
CA GLU A 545 9.45 9.76 13.15
C GLU A 545 9.00 9.06 11.86
N THR A 546 7.92 9.54 11.23
CA THR A 546 7.40 8.98 9.97
C THR A 546 8.41 9.11 8.82
N VAL A 547 9.09 10.25 8.67
CA VAL A 547 10.14 10.41 7.64
C VAL A 547 11.33 9.48 7.91
N PHE A 548 11.72 9.27 9.17
CA PHE A 548 12.78 8.34 9.53
C PHE A 548 12.36 6.88 9.26
N HIS A 549 11.11 6.53 9.53
CA HIS A 549 10.52 5.22 9.27
C HIS A 549 10.60 4.85 7.77
N GLU A 550 10.07 5.71 6.89
CA GLU A 550 10.12 5.46 5.44
C GLU A 550 11.55 5.45 4.88
N PHE A 551 12.45 6.26 5.46
CA PHE A 551 13.87 6.24 5.09
C PHE A 551 14.55 4.92 5.50
N GLY A 552 14.12 4.26 6.57
CA GLY A 552 14.61 2.93 6.96
C GLY A 552 14.28 1.85 5.92
N HIS A 553 13.05 1.82 5.40
CA HIS A 553 12.70 0.97 4.25
C HIS A 553 13.53 1.33 3.01
N ALA A 554 13.64 2.62 2.71
CA ALA A 554 14.38 3.10 1.55
C ALA A 554 15.87 2.70 1.62
N LEU A 555 16.50 2.82 2.80
CA LEU A 555 17.87 2.36 3.07
C LEU A 555 18.03 0.85 2.81
N GLN A 556 17.09 0.00 3.24
CA GLN A 556 17.18 -1.45 3.00
C GLN A 556 17.14 -1.79 1.51
N HIS A 557 16.30 -1.09 0.74
CA HIS A 557 16.26 -1.22 -0.72
C HIS A 557 17.56 -0.74 -1.38
N MET A 558 17.99 0.47 -1.01
CA MET A 558 19.08 1.19 -1.67
C MET A 558 20.49 0.67 -1.33
N LEU A 559 20.71 0.22 -0.08
CA LEU A 559 22.03 -0.25 0.38
C LEU A 559 22.22 -1.76 0.25
N THR A 560 21.32 -2.44 -0.47
CA THR A 560 21.41 -3.87 -0.70
C THR A 560 22.71 -4.25 -1.42
N LYS A 561 23.41 -5.26 -0.90
CA LYS A 561 24.63 -5.80 -1.53
C LYS A 561 24.35 -6.99 -2.44
N GLN A 562 23.13 -7.52 -2.43
CA GLN A 562 22.70 -8.53 -3.39
C GLN A 562 22.58 -7.92 -4.78
N ASP A 563 23.02 -8.66 -5.80
CA ASP A 563 22.91 -8.34 -7.22
C ASP A 563 22.01 -9.32 -7.98
N GLU A 564 21.50 -10.35 -7.31
CA GLU A 564 20.43 -11.23 -7.79
C GLU A 564 19.06 -10.52 -7.63
N GLY A 565 18.50 -9.98 -8.72
CA GLY A 565 17.40 -9.00 -8.67
C GLY A 565 16.07 -9.50 -8.10
N LEU A 566 15.88 -10.82 -8.00
CA LEU A 566 14.70 -11.44 -7.39
C LEU A 566 14.76 -11.49 -5.84
N VAL A 567 15.93 -11.25 -5.23
CA VAL A 567 16.12 -11.15 -3.75
C VAL A 567 16.95 -9.92 -3.35
N ALA A 568 16.99 -8.91 -4.21
CA ALA A 568 17.64 -7.64 -3.94
C ALA A 568 16.71 -6.67 -3.20
N GLY A 569 17.30 -5.78 -2.42
CA GLY A 569 16.57 -4.76 -1.66
C GLY A 569 15.71 -5.39 -0.56
N ILE A 570 14.39 -5.19 -0.67
CA ILE A 570 13.38 -5.77 0.22
C ILE A 570 12.75 -7.07 -0.31
N ARG A 571 13.11 -7.51 -1.52
CA ARG A 571 12.54 -8.70 -2.17
C ARG A 571 13.02 -9.98 -1.49
N GLY A 572 12.12 -10.97 -1.37
CA GLY A 572 12.42 -12.25 -0.74
C GLY A 572 12.66 -12.20 0.78
N ILE A 573 12.29 -11.09 1.43
CA ILE A 573 12.25 -10.95 2.89
C ILE A 573 10.85 -11.30 3.39
N GLU A 574 10.77 -12.15 4.42
CA GLU A 574 9.52 -12.49 5.11
C GLU A 574 8.80 -11.22 5.62
N TRP A 575 7.49 -11.10 5.35
CA TRP A 575 6.76 -9.84 5.53
C TRP A 575 6.72 -9.31 6.98
N ASP A 576 6.89 -10.16 7.97
CA ASP A 576 6.98 -9.80 9.39
C ASP A 576 8.38 -9.32 9.83
N ALA A 577 9.34 -9.24 8.90
CA ALA A 577 10.68 -8.66 9.11
C ALA A 577 10.94 -7.35 8.34
N VAL A 578 10.09 -6.97 7.37
CA VAL A 578 10.32 -5.76 6.54
C VAL A 578 10.24 -4.45 7.33
N GLU A 579 9.53 -4.46 8.45
CA GLU A 579 9.39 -3.31 9.37
C GLU A 579 10.58 -3.14 10.32
N LEU A 580 11.57 -4.05 10.29
CA LEU A 580 12.75 -3.96 11.16
C LEU A 580 13.58 -2.68 10.91
N PRO A 581 14.05 -2.36 9.69
CA PRO A 581 14.87 -1.17 9.47
C PRO A 581 14.08 0.15 9.55
N SER A 582 12.79 0.15 9.21
CA SER A 582 11.92 1.33 9.35
C SER A 582 11.75 1.71 10.83
N GLN A 583 11.28 0.77 11.65
CA GLN A 583 11.15 0.98 13.10
C GLN A 583 12.51 1.17 13.79
N PHE A 584 13.59 0.56 13.29
CA PHE A 584 14.94 0.83 13.79
C PHE A 584 15.30 2.32 13.64
N MET A 585 15.02 2.93 12.49
CA MET A 585 15.35 4.34 12.25
C MET A 585 14.59 5.31 13.16
N GLU A 586 13.33 5.03 13.53
CA GLU A 586 12.54 5.86 14.48
C GLU A 586 13.26 6.09 15.82
N ASN A 587 14.06 5.12 16.30
CA ASN A 587 14.79 5.24 17.58
C ASN A 587 15.78 6.41 17.61
N TRP A 588 16.32 6.83 16.46
CA TRP A 588 17.32 7.88 16.39
C TRP A 588 16.74 9.28 16.60
N CYS A 589 15.43 9.46 16.44
CA CYS A 589 14.73 10.72 16.75
C CYS A 589 14.88 11.12 18.23
N TYR A 590 15.01 10.14 19.13
CA TYR A 590 15.21 10.37 20.57
C TYR A 590 16.69 10.45 20.98
N GLN A 591 17.64 10.14 20.09
CA GLN A 591 19.06 10.16 20.42
C GLN A 591 19.56 11.60 20.50
N ARG A 592 20.02 12.02 21.70
CA ARG A 592 20.34 13.41 22.04
C ARG A 592 21.21 14.12 21.01
N TYR A 593 22.27 13.46 20.52
CA TYR A 593 23.18 14.06 19.55
C TYR A 593 22.47 14.43 18.24
N TYR A 594 21.52 13.60 17.79
CA TYR A 594 20.79 13.83 16.55
C TYR A 594 19.65 14.84 16.72
N CYS A 595 18.86 14.68 17.77
CA CYS A 595 17.77 15.60 18.12
C CYS A 595 18.27 17.06 18.27
N LEU A 596 19.51 17.27 18.74
CA LEU A 596 20.15 18.61 18.83
C LEU A 596 20.82 19.10 17.53
N THR A 597 20.77 18.32 16.44
CA THR A 597 21.38 18.67 15.14
C THR A 597 20.37 18.73 13.99
N ILE A 598 19.08 18.53 14.29
CA ILE A 598 17.97 19.00 13.47
C ILE A 598 17.84 20.51 13.74
#